data_AF-A0A7S0LZU0-F1
#
_entry.id   AF-A0A7S0LZU0-F1
#
_cell.length_a   1.000
_cell.length_b   1.000
_cell.length_c   1.000
_cell.angle_alpha   90.00
_cell.angle_beta   90.00
_cell.angle_gamma   90.00
#
_symmetry.space_group_name_H-M   'P 1'
#
loop_
_entity.id
_entity.type
_entity.pdbx_description
1 polymer ?
#
loop_
_entity_poly.entity_id
_entity_poly.type
_entity_poly.pdbx_seq_one_letter_code
_entity_poly.pdbx_strand_id
1 'polypeptide(L)'
;DADVIGLREQLAEIQRHNELTEMENKIFQLYAARILSEAADEQDEASKARPSGKKGKKDRIPVEITMQQKQEIVSAEMEHAKELLDKMKGVSDKLIDDLRALLEEAEIKIAEVSKDQFEFKRDINSNASGKPISEKVLHFLEDKLRIRDSMVDKLNLKNATLKQQILKLENQLQHKEEMGEVLHSIDFDQLKIENQQYLAKIQERNDELLKLKLTTGNIVQTLNACKKKLDKLILESETLKKMIGEKQALSKTVQEEIEMIDGEKGKVKKANGALQKQIEESGMPEVLEYVNQKATAHQLKKELANFERKVEIAEMTRRRGAGATRATSSGDKGWR
;
A
#
# COMPACT_ATOMS: atom_id res chain seq x y z
N ASP A 1 36.66 -29.26 -43.73
CA ASP A 1 35.48 -28.49 -44.19
C ASP A 1 34.86 -27.62 -43.11
N ALA A 2 34.54 -28.14 -41.92
CA ALA A 2 33.96 -27.33 -40.83
C ALA A 2 34.83 -26.12 -40.39
N ASP A 3 36.15 -26.30 -40.27
CA ASP A 3 37.07 -25.21 -39.86
C ASP A 3 37.19 -24.08 -40.90
N VAL A 4 37.09 -24.42 -42.19
CA VAL A 4 37.16 -23.43 -43.28
C VAL A 4 35.88 -22.61 -43.35
N ILE A 5 34.74 -23.20 -42.99
CA ILE A 5 33.46 -22.50 -42.88
C ILE A 5 33.48 -21.55 -41.67
N GLY A 6 33.97 -22.02 -40.50
CA GLY A 6 34.11 -21.18 -39.31
C GLY A 6 35.06 -19.99 -39.50
N LEU A 7 36.19 -20.18 -40.20
CA LEU A 7 37.11 -19.09 -40.53
C LEU A 7 36.51 -18.06 -41.50
N ARG A 8 35.65 -18.49 -42.43
CA ARG A 8 34.93 -17.59 -43.35
C ARG A 8 33.88 -16.76 -42.62
N GLU A 9 33.17 -17.34 -41.67
CA GLU A 9 32.21 -16.61 -40.82
C GLU A 9 32.92 -15.57 -39.97
N GLN A 10 34.03 -15.91 -39.32
CA GLN A 10 34.84 -14.97 -38.55
C GLN A 10 35.39 -13.83 -39.41
N LEU A 11 35.86 -14.13 -40.63
CA LEU A 11 36.35 -13.09 -41.54
C LEU A 11 35.22 -12.14 -41.98
N ALA A 12 34.02 -12.66 -42.23
CA ALA A 12 32.86 -11.84 -42.56
C ALA A 12 32.40 -10.97 -41.38
N GLU A 13 32.49 -11.47 -40.14
CA GLU A 13 32.20 -10.68 -38.93
C GLU A 13 33.21 -9.54 -38.74
N ILE A 14 34.51 -9.83 -38.92
CA ILE A 14 35.57 -8.81 -38.84
C ILE A 14 35.39 -7.75 -39.93
N GLN A 15 35.04 -8.15 -41.16
CA GLN A 15 34.75 -7.21 -42.24
C GLN A 15 33.59 -6.28 -41.90
N ARG A 16 32.46 -6.82 -41.40
CA ARG A 16 31.33 -6.00 -40.94
C ARG A 16 31.71 -5.06 -39.81
N HIS A 17 32.52 -5.52 -38.86
CA HIS A 17 32.96 -4.69 -37.75
C HIS A 17 33.88 -3.55 -38.21
N ASN A 18 34.78 -3.82 -39.16
CA ASN A 18 35.63 -2.82 -39.78
C ASN A 18 34.81 -1.78 -40.54
N GLU A 19 33.83 -2.21 -41.34
CA GLU A 19 32.91 -1.29 -42.06
C GLU A 19 32.15 -0.38 -41.09
N LEU A 20 31.62 -0.92 -39.98
CA LEU A 20 30.95 -0.13 -38.95
C LEU A 20 31.88 0.89 -38.31
N THR A 21 33.11 0.48 -38.00
CA THR A 21 34.12 1.36 -37.39
C THR A 21 34.58 2.45 -38.35
N GLU A 22 34.70 2.14 -39.65
CA GLU A 22 34.99 3.14 -40.70
C GLU A 22 33.86 4.17 -40.82
N MET A 23 32.61 3.73 -40.81
CA MET A 23 31.44 4.62 -40.86
C MET A 23 31.36 5.52 -39.62
N GLU A 24 31.60 4.95 -38.44
CA GLU A 24 31.67 5.69 -37.17
C GLU A 24 32.78 6.74 -37.20
N ASN A 25 34.00 6.36 -37.61
CA ASN A 25 35.12 7.28 -37.74
C ASN A 25 34.85 8.40 -38.74
N LYS A 26 34.15 8.11 -39.84
CA LYS A 26 33.78 9.11 -40.83
C LYS A 26 32.82 10.16 -40.25
N ILE A 27 31.83 9.75 -39.46
CA ILE A 27 30.92 10.68 -38.78
C ILE A 27 31.69 11.57 -37.80
N PHE A 28 32.62 11.00 -37.03
CA PHE A 28 33.43 11.78 -36.09
C PHE A 28 34.37 12.75 -36.80
N GLN A 29 34.94 12.37 -37.94
CA GLN A 29 35.76 13.27 -38.75
C GLN A 29 34.93 14.43 -39.31
N LEU A 30 33.72 14.16 -39.81
CA LEU A 30 32.82 15.21 -40.32
C LEU A 30 32.40 16.17 -39.20
N TYR A 31 32.01 15.63 -38.05
CA TYR A 31 31.64 16.43 -36.88
C TYR A 31 32.82 17.27 -36.39
N ALA A 32 34.01 16.68 -36.26
CA ALA A 32 35.21 17.41 -35.84
C ALA A 32 35.58 18.52 -36.83
N ALA A 33 35.52 18.24 -38.14
CA ALA A 33 35.78 19.24 -39.18
C ALA A 33 34.77 20.41 -39.11
N ARG A 34 33.50 20.11 -38.85
CA ARG A 34 32.44 21.12 -38.68
C ARG A 34 32.69 22.01 -37.47
N ILE A 35 32.93 21.41 -36.30
CA ILE A 35 33.23 22.16 -35.07
C ILE A 35 34.50 23.00 -35.23
N LEU A 36 35.52 22.48 -35.93
CA LEU A 36 36.73 23.25 -36.23
C LEU A 36 36.47 24.42 -37.18
N SER A 37 35.57 24.26 -38.15
CA SER A 37 35.15 25.33 -39.06
C SER A 37 34.36 26.41 -38.31
N GLU A 38 33.35 26.01 -37.53
CA GLU A 38 32.54 26.92 -36.71
C GLU A 38 33.42 27.71 -35.72
N ALA A 39 34.39 27.03 -35.08
CA ALA A 39 35.33 27.68 -34.17
C ALA A 39 36.31 28.64 -34.90
N ALA A 40 36.64 28.38 -36.16
CA ALA A 40 37.46 29.28 -36.97
C ALA A 40 36.67 30.55 -37.35
N ASP A 41 35.39 30.39 -37.72
CA ASP A 41 34.48 31.50 -38.04
C ASP A 41 34.23 32.39 -36.80
N GLU A 42 34.09 31.78 -35.61
CA GLU A 42 33.97 32.51 -34.33
C GLU A 42 35.27 33.24 -33.93
N GLN A 43 36.45 32.68 -34.22
CA GLN A 43 37.73 33.33 -33.95
C GLN A 43 38.01 34.50 -34.88
N ASP A 44 37.61 34.43 -36.15
CA ASP A 44 37.75 35.55 -37.10
C ASP A 44 36.85 36.72 -36.71
N GLU A 45 35.64 36.47 -36.19
CA GLU A 45 34.77 37.53 -35.62
C GLU A 45 35.29 38.06 -34.26
N ALA A 46 35.84 37.19 -33.40
CA ALA A 46 36.43 37.61 -32.12
C ALA A 46 37.75 38.37 -32.28
N SER A 47 38.52 38.15 -33.36
CA SER A 47 39.80 38.83 -33.62
C SER A 47 39.65 40.34 -33.92
N LYS A 48 38.42 40.81 -34.20
CA LYS A 48 38.07 42.25 -34.26
C LYS A 48 37.89 42.89 -32.86
N ALA A 49 37.88 42.10 -31.78
CA ALA A 49 37.85 42.58 -30.40
C ALA A 49 39.11 42.14 -29.62
N ARG A 50 39.75 43.09 -28.93
CA ARG A 50 41.07 42.94 -28.26
C ARG A 50 41.24 41.66 -27.41
N PRO A 51 42.46 41.11 -27.30
CA PRO A 51 42.69 39.87 -26.56
C PRO A 51 42.86 40.16 -25.05
N SER A 52 42.07 39.47 -24.22
CA SER A 52 42.38 39.32 -22.79
C SER A 52 42.74 37.87 -22.50
N GLY A 53 43.98 37.66 -22.07
CA GLY A 53 44.54 36.35 -21.82
C GLY A 53 44.04 35.75 -20.51
N LYS A 54 43.63 34.48 -20.56
CA LYS A 54 43.62 33.60 -19.39
C LYS A 54 43.92 32.18 -19.82
N LYS A 55 45.15 31.73 -19.51
CA LYS A 55 45.57 30.33 -19.65
C LYS A 55 44.90 29.49 -18.56
N GLY A 56 43.89 28.72 -18.94
CA GLY A 56 43.28 27.67 -18.13
C GLY A 56 44.06 26.35 -18.25
N LYS A 57 44.06 25.58 -17.16
CA LYS A 57 44.68 24.26 -17.00
C LYS A 57 44.29 23.31 -18.14
N LYS A 58 45.28 22.57 -18.68
CA LYS A 58 45.07 21.39 -19.52
C LYS A 58 44.51 20.27 -18.64
N ASP A 59 43.19 20.13 -18.63
CA ASP A 59 42.56 18.88 -18.20
C ASP A 59 42.98 17.77 -19.17
N ARG A 60 43.30 16.60 -18.61
CA ARG A 60 43.61 15.39 -19.39
C ARG A 60 42.39 15.05 -20.22
N ILE A 61 42.52 15.18 -21.53
CA ILE A 61 41.52 14.77 -22.51
C ILE A 61 41.33 13.25 -22.35
N PRO A 62 40.11 12.77 -22.05
CA PRO A 62 39.83 11.34 -21.98
C PRO A 62 40.21 10.66 -23.30
N VAL A 63 40.89 9.51 -23.22
CA VAL A 63 41.41 8.78 -24.38
C VAL A 63 40.30 8.09 -25.20
N GLU A 64 39.12 7.90 -24.59
CA GLU A 64 37.96 7.27 -25.23
C GLU A 64 36.69 8.10 -25.02
N ILE A 65 35.96 8.34 -26.12
CA ILE A 65 34.65 9.01 -26.12
C ILE A 65 33.62 8.04 -25.53
N THR A 66 32.83 8.50 -24.56
CA THR A 66 31.82 7.65 -23.94
C THR A 66 30.71 7.29 -24.94
N MET A 67 30.04 6.15 -24.76
CA MET A 67 28.93 5.74 -25.63
C MET A 67 27.83 6.80 -25.75
N GLN A 68 27.58 7.53 -24.66
CA GLN A 68 26.63 8.64 -24.65
C GLN A 68 27.10 9.80 -25.52
N GLN A 69 28.37 10.20 -25.40
CA GLN A 69 28.95 11.24 -26.26
C GLN A 69 28.97 10.83 -27.74
N LYS A 70 29.20 9.54 -28.04
CA LYS A 70 29.10 9.01 -29.42
C LYS A 70 27.68 9.16 -29.97
N GLN A 71 26.66 8.82 -29.18
CA GLN A 71 25.25 8.99 -29.55
C GLN A 71 24.87 10.46 -29.75
N GLU A 72 25.40 11.36 -28.94
CA GLU A 72 25.21 12.81 -29.07
C GLU A 72 25.84 13.32 -30.37
N ILE A 73 27.08 12.93 -30.69
CA ILE A 73 27.75 13.32 -31.95
C ILE A 73 26.98 12.82 -33.17
N VAL A 74 26.58 11.53 -33.17
CA VAL A 74 25.81 10.95 -34.29
C VAL A 74 24.47 11.66 -34.45
N SER A 75 23.77 11.95 -33.36
CA SER A 75 22.51 12.69 -33.40
C SER A 75 22.70 14.10 -33.97
N ALA A 76 23.72 14.82 -33.51
CA ALA A 76 24.03 16.17 -33.97
C ALA A 76 24.47 16.22 -35.45
N GLU A 77 25.19 15.23 -35.95
CA GLU A 77 25.55 15.15 -37.36
C GLU A 77 24.36 14.72 -38.23
N MET A 78 23.48 13.85 -37.73
CA MET A 78 22.25 13.51 -38.42
C MET A 78 21.29 14.69 -38.53
N GLU A 79 21.13 15.50 -37.48
CA GLU A 79 20.32 16.73 -37.51
C GLU A 79 20.90 17.73 -38.52
N HIS A 80 22.21 17.97 -38.47
CA HIS A 80 22.89 18.86 -39.41
C HIS A 80 22.76 18.37 -40.88
N ALA A 81 22.93 17.08 -41.14
CA ALA A 81 22.76 16.52 -42.47
C ALA A 81 21.30 16.67 -42.97
N LYS A 82 20.31 16.53 -42.09
CA LYS A 82 18.90 16.81 -42.42
C LYS A 82 18.68 18.26 -42.77
N GLU A 83 19.21 19.20 -41.98
CA GLU A 83 19.09 20.62 -42.25
C GLU A 83 19.72 21.02 -43.60
N LEU A 84 20.91 20.50 -43.90
CA LEU A 84 21.57 20.70 -45.19
C LEU A 84 20.74 20.14 -46.34
N LEU A 85 20.20 18.94 -46.18
CA LEU A 85 19.33 18.31 -47.17
C LEU A 85 18.08 19.15 -47.43
N ASP A 86 17.44 19.67 -46.39
CA ASP A 86 16.24 20.50 -46.52
C ASP A 86 16.54 21.86 -47.15
N LYS A 87 17.68 22.48 -46.79
CA LYS A 87 18.18 23.70 -47.48
C LYS A 87 18.43 23.42 -48.96
N MET A 88 19.11 22.33 -49.30
CA MET A 88 19.41 21.96 -50.68
C MET A 88 18.14 21.66 -51.48
N LYS A 89 17.18 20.94 -50.89
CA LYS A 89 15.86 20.73 -51.50
C LYS A 89 15.14 22.05 -51.75
N GLY A 90 15.10 22.95 -50.77
CA GLY A 90 14.46 24.25 -50.94
C GLY A 90 15.09 25.11 -52.05
N VAL A 91 16.41 25.05 -52.23
CA VAL A 91 17.10 25.71 -53.35
C VAL A 91 16.77 25.02 -54.67
N SER A 92 16.78 23.69 -54.70
CA SER A 92 16.43 22.90 -55.88
C SER A 92 14.99 23.13 -56.34
N ASP A 93 14.04 23.19 -55.42
CA ASP A 93 12.63 23.40 -55.72
C ASP A 93 12.40 24.80 -56.30
N LYS A 94 13.01 25.83 -55.69
CA LYS A 94 13.01 27.20 -56.26
C LYS A 94 13.57 27.23 -57.67
N LEU A 95 14.71 26.56 -57.89
CA LEU A 95 15.32 26.51 -59.22
C LEU A 95 14.42 25.79 -60.23
N ILE A 96 13.76 24.70 -59.83
CA ILE A 96 12.80 23.99 -60.68
C ILE A 96 11.64 24.91 -61.05
N ASP A 97 11.10 25.66 -60.09
CA ASP A 97 9.99 26.58 -60.33
C ASP A 97 10.41 27.75 -61.23
N ASP A 98 11.61 28.31 -61.03
CA ASP A 98 12.17 29.35 -61.91
C ASP A 98 12.37 28.84 -63.34
N LEU A 99 12.92 27.64 -63.50
CA LEU A 99 13.11 27.03 -64.83
C LEU A 99 11.77 26.73 -65.51
N ARG A 100 10.76 26.29 -64.77
CA ARG A 100 9.40 26.11 -65.29
C ARG A 100 8.80 27.43 -65.75
N ALA A 101 8.90 28.48 -64.94
CA ALA A 101 8.41 29.81 -65.30
C ALA A 101 9.09 30.35 -66.58
N LEU A 102 10.42 30.16 -66.70
CA LEU A 102 11.18 30.54 -67.90
C LEU A 102 10.76 29.74 -69.15
N LEU A 103 10.50 28.44 -69.00
CA LEU A 103 10.00 27.61 -70.10
C LEU A 103 8.62 28.06 -70.55
N GLU A 104 7.68 28.28 -69.63
CA GLU A 104 6.34 28.79 -69.95
C GLU A 104 6.40 30.16 -70.64
N GLU A 105 7.26 31.07 -70.15
CA GLU A 105 7.46 32.37 -70.78
C GLU A 105 8.01 32.24 -72.21
N ALA A 106 8.99 31.35 -72.41
CA ALA A 106 9.57 31.10 -73.72
C ALA A 106 8.53 30.50 -74.70
N GLU A 107 7.72 29.54 -74.25
CA GLU A 107 6.64 28.95 -75.02
C GLU A 107 5.61 30.00 -75.46
N ILE A 108 5.18 30.86 -74.53
CA ILE A 108 4.25 31.97 -74.82
C ILE A 108 4.87 32.92 -75.85
N LYS A 109 6.13 33.33 -75.66
CA LYS A 109 6.85 34.22 -76.60
C LYS A 109 6.98 33.61 -77.99
N ILE A 110 7.33 32.32 -78.09
CA ILE A 110 7.43 31.62 -79.38
C ILE A 110 6.07 31.58 -80.08
N ALA A 111 4.99 31.30 -79.34
CA ALA A 111 3.65 31.29 -79.89
C ALA A 111 3.19 32.69 -80.36
N GLU A 112 3.46 33.73 -79.57
CA GLU A 112 3.17 35.13 -79.93
C GLU A 112 3.94 35.57 -81.18
N VAL A 113 5.25 35.34 -81.23
CA VAL A 113 6.08 35.69 -82.40
C VAL A 113 5.65 34.92 -83.65
N SER A 114 5.33 33.63 -83.52
CA SER A 114 4.86 32.82 -84.65
C SER A 114 3.53 33.33 -85.19
N LYS A 115 2.61 33.70 -84.31
CA LYS A 115 1.33 34.31 -84.66
C LYS A 115 1.54 35.67 -85.32
N ASP A 116 2.38 36.53 -84.76
CA ASP A 116 2.70 37.84 -85.29
C ASP A 116 3.35 37.74 -86.67
N GLN A 117 4.24 36.77 -86.88
CA GLN A 117 4.85 36.51 -88.17
C GLN A 117 3.81 36.07 -89.22
N PHE A 118 2.85 35.22 -88.84
CA PHE A 118 1.78 34.79 -89.73
C PHE A 118 0.83 35.95 -90.08
N GLU A 119 0.38 36.70 -89.08
CA GLU A 119 -0.48 37.88 -89.26
C GLU A 119 0.20 38.94 -90.13
N PHE A 120 1.47 39.23 -89.87
CA PHE A 120 2.27 40.17 -90.67
C PHE A 120 2.34 39.74 -92.13
N LYS A 121 2.69 38.47 -92.40
CA LYS A 121 2.74 37.94 -93.78
C LYS A 121 1.36 38.00 -94.45
N ARG A 122 0.30 37.65 -93.74
CA ARG A 122 -1.08 37.67 -94.27
C ARG A 122 -1.53 39.09 -94.60
N ASP A 123 -1.31 40.02 -93.70
CA ASP A 123 -1.89 41.37 -93.78
C ASP A 123 -1.08 42.27 -94.74
N ILE A 124 0.23 42.02 -94.89
CA ILE A 124 1.09 42.79 -95.80
C ILE A 124 1.13 42.21 -97.22
N ASN A 125 1.23 40.88 -97.39
CA ASN A 125 1.27 40.25 -98.72
C ASN A 125 -0.13 40.08 -99.34
N SER A 126 -1.19 40.47 -98.62
CA SER A 126 -2.53 40.49 -99.17
C SER A 126 -2.65 41.51 -100.31
N ASN A 127 -2.77 40.98 -101.54
CA ASN A 127 -3.03 41.75 -102.77
C ASN A 127 -4.46 42.32 -102.84
N ALA A 128 -5.31 42.08 -101.83
CA ALA A 128 -6.73 42.41 -101.87
C ALA A 128 -7.05 43.90 -101.61
N SER A 129 -6.11 44.65 -101.03
CA SER A 129 -6.29 46.06 -100.69
C SER A 129 -5.25 46.86 -101.45
N GLY A 130 -5.67 47.69 -102.42
CA GLY A 130 -4.80 48.55 -103.23
C GLY A 130 -4.07 49.67 -102.47
N LYS A 131 -3.92 49.52 -101.15
CA LYS A 131 -3.16 50.40 -100.26
C LYS A 131 -1.66 50.13 -100.38
N PRO A 132 -0.81 51.18 -100.28
CA PRO A 132 0.64 51.02 -100.29
C PRO A 132 1.11 50.21 -99.08
N ILE A 133 2.18 49.42 -99.28
CA ILE A 133 2.76 48.54 -98.26
C ILE A 133 3.11 49.31 -96.97
N SER A 134 3.57 50.56 -97.09
CA SER A 134 3.90 51.43 -95.95
C SER A 134 2.70 51.68 -95.03
N GLU A 135 1.50 51.88 -95.58
CA GLU A 135 0.28 52.10 -94.80
C GLU A 135 -0.17 50.81 -94.08
N LYS A 136 0.00 49.64 -94.73
CA LYS A 136 -0.29 48.34 -94.12
C LYS A 136 0.64 48.02 -92.95
N VAL A 137 1.94 48.32 -93.10
CA VAL A 137 2.93 48.17 -92.02
C VAL A 137 2.62 49.10 -90.85
N LEU A 138 2.27 50.36 -91.13
CA LEU A 138 1.92 51.33 -90.09
C LEU A 138 0.70 50.86 -89.28
N HIS A 139 -0.37 50.46 -89.96
CA HIS A 139 -1.58 49.94 -89.30
C HIS A 139 -1.30 48.68 -88.46
N PHE A 140 -0.49 47.75 -88.96
CA PHE A 140 -0.10 46.57 -88.20
C PHE A 140 0.65 46.95 -86.91
N LEU A 141 1.59 47.89 -86.99
CA LEU A 141 2.34 48.35 -85.81
C LEU A 141 1.43 49.08 -84.81
N GLU A 142 0.50 49.92 -85.28
CA GLU A 142 -0.48 50.61 -84.44
C GLU A 142 -1.40 49.61 -83.71
N ASP A 143 -1.90 48.59 -84.40
CA ASP A 143 -2.70 47.53 -83.80
C ASP A 143 -1.91 46.74 -82.74
N LYS A 144 -0.64 46.42 -83.01
CA LYS A 144 0.22 45.74 -82.04
C LYS A 144 0.48 46.59 -80.82
N LEU A 145 0.76 47.89 -80.98
CA LEU A 145 0.90 48.82 -79.86
C LEU A 145 -0.37 48.86 -79.01
N ARG A 146 -1.55 48.96 -79.64
CA ARG A 146 -2.84 48.95 -78.92
C ARG A 146 -3.10 47.66 -78.14
N ILE A 147 -2.73 46.50 -78.70
CA ILE A 147 -2.83 45.21 -78.00
C ILE A 147 -1.86 45.16 -76.81
N ARG A 148 -0.64 45.68 -76.96
CA ARG A 148 0.35 45.76 -75.88
C ARG A 148 -0.13 46.68 -74.76
N ASP A 149 -0.69 47.84 -75.08
CA ASP A 149 -1.28 48.75 -74.08
C ASP A 149 -2.41 48.08 -73.30
N SER A 150 -3.31 47.38 -74.01
CA SER A 150 -4.39 46.60 -73.38
C SER A 150 -3.87 45.48 -72.46
N MET A 151 -2.72 44.89 -72.80
CA MET A 151 -2.06 43.88 -71.96
C MET A 151 -1.44 44.51 -70.71
N VAL A 152 -0.81 45.69 -70.84
CA VAL A 152 -0.26 46.45 -69.70
C VAL A 152 -1.36 46.74 -68.69
N ASP A 153 -2.52 47.25 -69.13
CA ASP A 153 -3.66 47.51 -68.25
C ASP A 153 -4.15 46.25 -67.53
N LYS A 154 -4.24 45.13 -68.26
CA LYS A 154 -4.62 43.83 -67.69
C LYS A 154 -3.62 43.34 -66.65
N LEU A 155 -2.32 43.48 -66.91
CA LEU A 155 -1.27 43.09 -65.97
C LEU A 155 -1.26 43.99 -64.73
N ASN A 156 -1.47 45.29 -64.90
CA ASN A 156 -1.61 46.23 -63.78
C ASN A 156 -2.79 45.87 -62.87
N LEU A 157 -3.95 45.54 -63.44
CA LEU A 157 -5.12 45.10 -62.69
C LEU A 157 -4.84 43.79 -61.91
N LYS A 158 -4.22 42.81 -62.57
CA LYS A 158 -3.81 41.54 -61.93
C LYS A 158 -2.82 41.79 -60.79
N ASN A 159 -1.81 42.64 -61.00
CA ASN A 159 -0.83 42.99 -59.99
C ASN A 159 -1.49 43.66 -58.76
N ALA A 160 -2.41 44.60 -58.98
CA ALA A 160 -3.18 45.23 -57.90
C ALA A 160 -4.02 44.21 -57.12
N THR A 161 -4.66 43.27 -57.82
CA THR A 161 -5.46 42.20 -57.22
C THR A 161 -4.61 41.26 -56.38
N LEU A 162 -3.47 40.82 -56.91
CA LEU A 162 -2.52 39.95 -56.20
C LEU A 162 -1.96 40.64 -54.96
N LYS A 163 -1.62 41.94 -55.03
CA LYS A 163 -1.20 42.72 -53.86
C LYS A 163 -2.27 42.76 -52.77
N GLN A 164 -3.54 42.94 -53.13
CA GLN A 164 -4.64 42.89 -52.17
C GLN A 164 -4.83 41.49 -51.56
N GLN A 165 -4.64 40.43 -52.35
CA GLN A 165 -4.69 39.05 -51.86
C GLN A 165 -3.55 38.75 -50.89
N ILE A 166 -2.32 39.18 -51.21
CA ILE A 166 -1.16 39.07 -50.31
C ILE A 166 -1.47 39.77 -48.99
N LEU A 167 -1.89 41.03 -49.02
CA LEU A 167 -2.24 41.79 -47.81
C LEU A 167 -3.35 41.11 -46.99
N LYS A 168 -4.34 40.52 -47.65
CA LYS A 168 -5.40 39.76 -46.96
C LYS A 168 -4.85 38.51 -46.28
N LEU A 169 -3.97 37.76 -46.96
CA LEU A 169 -3.34 36.55 -46.42
C LEU A 169 -2.39 36.88 -45.28
N GLU A 170 -1.62 37.97 -45.40
CA GLU A 170 -0.75 38.48 -44.33
C GLU A 170 -1.57 38.86 -43.09
N ASN A 171 -2.67 39.59 -43.25
CA ASN A 171 -3.56 39.90 -42.12
C ASN A 171 -4.21 38.64 -41.51
N GLN A 172 -4.56 37.64 -42.34
CA GLN A 172 -5.06 36.36 -41.83
C GLN A 172 -3.98 35.57 -41.09
N LEU A 173 -2.73 35.64 -41.54
CA LEU A 173 -1.60 35.02 -40.86
C LEU A 173 -1.36 35.72 -39.52
N GLN A 174 -1.29 37.05 -39.52
CA GLN A 174 -1.12 37.85 -38.31
C GLN A 174 -2.24 37.58 -37.30
N HIS A 175 -3.51 37.55 -37.73
CA HIS A 175 -4.61 37.19 -36.83
C HIS A 175 -4.51 35.75 -36.33
N LYS A 176 -4.01 34.80 -37.13
CA LYS A 176 -3.77 33.43 -36.66
C LYS A 176 -2.60 33.36 -35.68
N GLU A 177 -1.56 34.16 -35.87
CA GLU A 177 -0.42 34.27 -34.96
C GLU A 177 -0.85 34.93 -33.64
N GLU A 178 -1.58 36.05 -33.69
CA GLU A 178 -2.13 36.74 -32.50
C GLU A 178 -3.17 35.89 -31.76
N MET A 179 -4.03 35.16 -32.48
CA MET A 179 -4.91 34.16 -31.88
C MET A 179 -4.14 32.93 -31.38
N GLY A 180 -2.96 32.62 -31.92
CA GLY A 180 -2.18 31.43 -31.60
C GLY A 180 -1.19 31.60 -30.44
N GLU A 181 -0.69 32.81 -30.18
CA GLU A 181 0.29 33.07 -29.13
C GLU A 181 -0.34 33.34 -27.75
N VAL A 182 -1.60 33.82 -27.70
CA VAL A 182 -2.29 34.15 -26.42
C VAL A 182 -3.46 33.22 -26.12
N LEU A 183 -4.07 32.58 -27.12
CA LEU A 183 -5.07 31.54 -26.89
C LEU A 183 -4.33 30.19 -26.72
N HIS A 184 -4.67 29.47 -25.65
CA HIS A 184 -4.26 28.10 -25.30
C HIS A 184 -2.99 27.89 -24.48
N SER A 185 -2.04 28.80 -24.30
CA SER A 185 -0.94 28.54 -23.34
C SER A 185 -1.44 28.65 -21.89
N ILE A 186 -2.09 29.77 -21.57
CA ILE A 186 -2.66 30.04 -20.24
C ILE A 186 -3.81 29.07 -19.93
N ASP A 187 -4.68 28.78 -20.90
CA ASP A 187 -5.79 27.83 -20.70
C ASP A 187 -5.27 26.40 -20.46
N PHE A 188 -4.22 25.98 -21.18
CA PHE A 188 -3.62 24.66 -20.96
C PHE A 188 -2.92 24.60 -19.61
N ASP A 189 -2.23 25.67 -19.19
CA ASP A 189 -1.59 25.72 -17.89
C ASP A 189 -2.63 25.78 -16.76
N GLN A 190 -3.74 26.49 -16.94
CA GLN A 190 -4.88 26.43 -16.04
C GLN A 190 -5.43 25.00 -15.95
N LEU A 191 -5.63 24.32 -17.07
CA LEU A 191 -6.15 22.95 -17.09
C LEU A 191 -5.17 21.94 -16.45
N LYS A 192 -3.86 22.15 -16.60
CA LYS A 192 -2.83 21.39 -15.87
C LYS A 192 -2.93 21.63 -14.36
N ILE A 193 -3.07 22.88 -13.93
CA ILE A 193 -3.20 23.25 -12.52
C ILE A 193 -4.46 22.60 -11.93
N GLU A 194 -5.61 22.72 -12.62
CA GLU A 194 -6.86 22.10 -12.18
C GLU A 194 -6.75 20.58 -12.10
N ASN A 195 -6.15 19.94 -13.10
CA ASN A 195 -5.92 18.49 -13.09
C ASN A 195 -5.02 18.06 -11.91
N GLN A 196 -3.91 18.77 -11.67
CA GLN A 196 -3.05 18.53 -10.51
C GLN A 196 -3.80 18.71 -9.19
N GLN A 197 -4.65 19.72 -9.07
CA GLN A 197 -5.49 19.93 -7.88
C GLN A 197 -6.50 18.79 -7.69
N TYR A 198 -7.15 18.33 -8.76
CA TYR A 198 -8.06 17.18 -8.68
C TYR A 198 -7.36 15.90 -8.30
N LEU A 199 -6.16 15.63 -8.84
CA LEU A 199 -5.35 14.48 -8.47
C LEU A 199 -4.95 14.53 -6.99
N ALA A 200 -4.52 15.69 -6.49
CA ALA A 200 -4.22 15.86 -5.07
C ALA A 200 -5.44 15.59 -4.18
N LYS A 201 -6.62 16.06 -4.58
CA LYS A 201 -7.87 15.84 -3.86
C LYS A 201 -8.33 14.38 -3.89
N ILE A 202 -8.13 13.69 -5.02
CA ILE A 202 -8.37 12.24 -5.13
C ILE A 202 -7.42 11.48 -4.20
N GLN A 203 -6.14 11.86 -4.17
CA GLN A 203 -5.16 11.23 -3.30
C GLN A 203 -5.50 11.42 -1.82
N GLU A 204 -5.88 12.63 -1.40
CA GLU A 204 -6.34 12.93 -0.04
C GLU A 204 -7.53 12.05 0.36
N ARG A 205 -8.56 11.96 -0.51
CA ARG A 205 -9.73 11.10 -0.26
C ARG A 205 -9.38 9.61 -0.23
N ASN A 206 -8.43 9.16 -1.05
CA ASN A 206 -7.95 7.78 -1.01
C ASN A 206 -7.20 7.46 0.29
N ASP A 207 -6.39 8.39 0.77
CA ASP A 207 -5.66 8.23 2.04
C ASP A 207 -6.62 8.22 3.25
N GLU A 208 -7.64 9.09 3.25
CA GLU A 208 -8.73 9.07 4.23
C GLU A 208 -9.50 7.73 4.19
N LEU A 209 -9.84 7.25 2.99
CA LEU A 209 -10.53 5.97 2.81
C LEU A 209 -9.68 4.79 3.31
N LEU A 210 -8.38 4.80 3.05
CA LEU A 210 -7.45 3.78 3.52
C LEU A 210 -7.37 3.77 5.06
N LYS A 211 -7.26 4.95 5.69
CA LYS A 211 -7.30 5.09 7.15
C LYS A 211 -8.59 4.50 7.73
N LEU A 212 -9.75 4.85 7.16
CA LEU A 212 -11.05 4.34 7.59
C LEU A 212 -11.17 2.82 7.43
N LYS A 213 -10.64 2.25 6.34
CA LYS A 213 -10.60 0.79 6.14
C LYS A 213 -9.75 0.10 7.20
N LEU A 214 -8.57 0.63 7.51
CA LEU A 214 -7.69 0.09 8.55
C LEU A 214 -8.33 0.16 9.93
N THR A 215 -8.92 1.32 10.31
CA THR A 215 -9.61 1.46 11.58
C THR A 215 -10.81 0.53 11.68
N THR A 216 -11.60 0.38 10.61
CA THR A 216 -12.73 -0.55 10.56
C THR A 216 -12.25 -1.99 10.74
N GLY A 217 -11.17 -2.40 10.06
CA GLY A 217 -10.56 -3.72 10.24
C GLY A 217 -10.13 -3.98 11.69
N ASN A 218 -9.47 -3.01 12.33
CA ASN A 218 -9.03 -3.11 13.73
C ASN A 218 -10.23 -3.18 14.69
N ILE A 219 -11.28 -2.40 14.46
CA ILE A 219 -12.52 -2.43 15.25
C ILE A 219 -13.18 -3.81 15.12
N VAL A 220 -13.29 -4.36 13.92
CA VAL A 220 -13.85 -5.70 13.69
C VAL A 220 -13.03 -6.78 14.38
N GLN A 221 -11.70 -6.71 14.33
CA GLN A 221 -10.82 -7.65 15.05
C GLN A 221 -11.03 -7.57 16.57
N THR A 222 -11.07 -6.36 17.12
CA THR A 222 -11.31 -6.12 18.55
C THR A 222 -12.70 -6.60 18.97
N LEU A 223 -13.72 -6.32 18.16
CA LEU A 223 -15.09 -6.78 18.39
C LEU A 223 -15.17 -8.31 18.40
N ASN A 224 -14.53 -8.98 17.45
CA ASN A 224 -14.46 -10.43 17.41
C ASN A 224 -13.72 -11.01 18.62
N ALA A 225 -12.66 -10.37 19.09
CA ALA A 225 -11.96 -10.78 20.31
C ALA A 225 -12.85 -10.63 21.55
N CYS A 226 -13.58 -9.52 21.68
CA CYS A 226 -14.55 -9.30 22.75
C CYS A 226 -15.70 -10.31 22.70
N LYS A 227 -16.24 -10.60 21.51
CA LYS A 227 -17.29 -11.61 21.32
C LYS A 227 -16.82 -12.99 21.79
N LYS A 228 -15.61 -13.42 21.39
CA LYS A 228 -15.03 -14.69 21.87
C LYS A 228 -14.83 -14.73 23.38
N LYS A 229 -14.43 -13.61 24.01
CA LYS A 229 -14.32 -13.54 25.47
C LYS A 229 -15.70 -13.64 26.15
N LEU A 230 -16.70 -12.97 25.59
CA LEU A 230 -18.08 -13.04 26.08
C LEU A 230 -18.63 -14.47 25.99
N ASP A 231 -18.45 -15.14 24.85
CA ASP A 231 -18.91 -16.52 24.65
C ASP A 231 -18.27 -17.48 25.68
N LYS A 232 -16.98 -17.30 26.00
CA LYS A 232 -16.30 -18.06 27.07
C LYS A 232 -16.92 -17.81 28.44
N LEU A 233 -17.14 -16.54 28.80
CA LEU A 233 -17.74 -16.17 30.08
C LEU A 233 -19.18 -16.68 30.22
N ILE A 234 -19.95 -16.69 29.12
CA ILE A 234 -21.30 -17.27 29.09
C ILE A 234 -21.22 -18.77 29.39
N LEU A 235 -20.33 -19.50 28.72
CA LEU A 235 -20.15 -20.94 28.93
C LEU A 235 -19.69 -21.24 30.36
N GLU A 236 -18.73 -20.48 30.90
CA GLU A 236 -18.31 -20.58 32.29
C GLU A 236 -19.49 -20.31 33.25
N SER A 237 -20.28 -19.27 33.01
CA SER A 237 -21.47 -18.96 33.80
C SER A 237 -22.51 -20.09 33.80
N GLU A 238 -22.75 -20.71 32.64
CA GLU A 238 -23.63 -21.87 32.52
C GLU A 238 -23.09 -23.08 33.28
N THR A 239 -21.79 -23.37 33.20
CA THR A 239 -21.18 -24.45 33.98
C THR A 239 -21.25 -24.21 35.48
N LEU A 240 -20.98 -22.99 35.94
CA LEU A 240 -21.09 -22.62 37.35
C LEU A 240 -22.53 -22.71 37.85
N LYS A 241 -23.51 -22.27 37.06
CA LYS A 241 -24.94 -22.45 37.39
C LYS A 241 -25.30 -23.92 37.57
N LYS A 242 -24.81 -24.79 36.68
CA LYS A 242 -25.01 -26.24 36.81
C LYS A 242 -24.38 -26.78 38.09
N MET A 243 -23.13 -26.41 38.38
CA MET A 243 -22.43 -26.81 39.62
C MET A 243 -23.16 -26.32 40.89
N ILE A 244 -23.67 -25.08 40.88
CA ILE A 244 -24.47 -24.55 41.99
C ILE A 244 -25.73 -25.41 42.19
N GLY A 245 -26.45 -25.75 41.10
CA GLY A 245 -27.61 -26.62 41.16
C GLY A 245 -27.28 -28.01 41.74
N GLU A 246 -26.19 -28.63 41.30
CA GLU A 246 -25.70 -29.91 41.83
C GLU A 246 -25.34 -29.81 43.33
N LYS A 247 -24.66 -28.74 43.75
CA LYS A 247 -24.31 -28.52 45.16
C LYS A 247 -25.54 -28.23 46.02
N GLN A 248 -26.52 -27.50 45.52
CA GLN A 248 -27.79 -27.26 46.22
C GLN A 248 -28.57 -28.56 46.41
N ALA A 249 -28.63 -29.42 45.39
CA ALA A 249 -29.27 -30.74 45.49
C ALA A 249 -28.57 -31.62 46.53
N LEU A 250 -27.23 -31.70 46.49
CA LEU A 250 -26.45 -32.45 47.47
C LEU A 250 -26.66 -31.90 48.89
N SER A 251 -26.64 -30.58 49.06
CA SER A 251 -26.88 -29.94 50.35
C SER A 251 -28.26 -30.27 50.90
N LYS A 252 -29.28 -30.37 50.04
CA LYS A 252 -30.62 -30.76 50.43
C LYS A 252 -30.66 -32.22 50.92
N THR A 253 -30.02 -33.14 50.19
CA THR A 253 -29.92 -34.56 50.61
C THR A 253 -29.20 -34.70 51.96
N VAL A 254 -28.08 -33.99 52.14
CA VAL A 254 -27.35 -33.99 53.43
C VAL A 254 -28.22 -33.42 54.54
N GLN A 255 -29.00 -32.36 54.28
CA GLN A 255 -29.92 -31.80 55.26
C GLN A 255 -31.01 -32.81 55.66
N GLU A 256 -31.60 -33.51 54.69
CA GLU A 256 -32.58 -34.58 54.91
C GLU A 256 -31.97 -35.75 55.72
N GLU A 257 -30.72 -36.13 55.44
CA GLU A 257 -29.98 -37.14 56.23
C GLU A 257 -29.72 -36.67 57.68
N ILE A 258 -29.32 -35.42 57.89
CA ILE A 258 -29.12 -34.85 59.23
C ILE A 258 -30.42 -34.90 60.04
N GLU A 259 -31.55 -34.50 59.44
CA GLU A 259 -32.85 -34.54 60.09
C GLU A 259 -33.27 -35.98 60.47
N MET A 260 -33.00 -36.95 59.59
CA MET A 260 -33.21 -38.37 59.88
C MET A 260 -32.36 -38.84 61.06
N ILE A 261 -31.05 -38.55 61.03
CA ILE A 261 -30.09 -38.93 62.08
C ILE A 261 -30.47 -38.28 63.41
N ASP A 262 -30.86 -37.01 63.44
CA ASP A 262 -31.30 -36.34 64.67
C ASP A 262 -32.61 -36.94 65.20
N GLY A 263 -33.53 -37.34 64.31
CA GLY A 263 -34.72 -38.10 64.68
C GLY A 263 -34.40 -39.45 65.33
N GLU A 264 -33.47 -40.22 64.74
CA GLU A 264 -32.99 -41.49 65.29
C GLU A 264 -32.25 -41.30 66.62
N LYS A 265 -31.34 -40.33 66.70
CA LYS A 265 -30.63 -39.94 67.92
C LYS A 265 -31.62 -39.56 69.02
N GLY A 266 -32.71 -38.88 68.69
CA GLY A 266 -33.81 -38.59 69.61
C GLY A 266 -34.50 -39.84 70.14
N LYS A 267 -34.78 -40.84 69.28
CA LYS A 267 -35.33 -42.14 69.69
C LYS A 267 -34.37 -42.90 70.61
N VAL A 268 -33.10 -42.98 70.23
CA VAL A 268 -32.04 -43.64 71.03
C VAL A 268 -31.88 -42.95 72.39
N LYS A 269 -31.87 -41.60 72.44
CA LYS A 269 -31.83 -40.86 73.71
C LYS A 269 -33.04 -41.17 74.60
N LYS A 270 -34.24 -41.22 74.03
CA LYS A 270 -35.46 -41.58 74.79
C LYS A 270 -35.38 -43.02 75.33
N ALA A 271 -34.96 -43.97 74.49
CA ALA A 271 -34.78 -45.36 74.88
C ALA A 271 -33.71 -45.51 75.97
N ASN A 272 -32.57 -44.85 75.82
CA ASN A 272 -31.49 -44.85 76.81
C ASN A 272 -31.94 -44.21 78.13
N GLY A 273 -32.68 -43.10 78.09
CA GLY A 273 -33.26 -42.48 79.29
C GLY A 273 -34.29 -43.37 79.97
N ALA A 274 -35.10 -44.12 79.22
CA ALA A 274 -36.03 -45.10 79.77
C ALA A 274 -35.31 -46.30 80.42
N LEU A 275 -34.25 -46.80 79.79
CA LEU A 275 -33.39 -47.84 80.36
C LEU A 275 -32.67 -47.35 81.62
N GLN A 276 -32.16 -46.11 81.64
CA GLN A 276 -31.58 -45.50 82.84
C GLN A 276 -32.61 -45.41 83.97
N LYS A 277 -33.84 -44.97 83.69
CA LYS A 277 -34.93 -44.99 84.67
C LYS A 277 -35.26 -46.40 85.14
N GLN A 278 -35.31 -47.40 84.26
CA GLN A 278 -35.51 -48.79 84.66
C GLN A 278 -34.37 -49.31 85.53
N ILE A 279 -33.12 -48.91 85.26
CA ILE A 279 -31.96 -49.24 86.09
C ILE A 279 -32.13 -48.60 87.47
N GLU A 280 -32.45 -47.30 87.54
CA GLU A 280 -32.73 -46.58 88.80
C GLU A 280 -33.91 -47.19 89.58
N GLU A 281 -35.03 -47.50 88.91
CA GLU A 281 -36.23 -48.11 89.49
C GLU A 281 -36.00 -49.57 89.94
N SER A 282 -35.12 -50.32 89.26
CA SER A 282 -34.77 -51.69 89.65
C SER A 282 -34.01 -51.75 90.97
N GLY A 283 -33.44 -50.62 91.43
CA GLY A 283 -32.67 -50.53 92.67
C GLY A 283 -31.45 -51.46 92.72
N MET A 284 -30.99 -51.99 91.56
CA MET A 284 -29.79 -52.81 91.50
C MET A 284 -28.56 -51.93 91.75
N PRO A 285 -27.74 -52.22 92.78
CA PRO A 285 -26.52 -51.46 93.04
C PRO A 285 -25.57 -51.59 91.86
N GLU A 286 -24.82 -50.53 91.57
CA GLU A 286 -23.74 -50.57 90.58
C GLU A 286 -22.78 -51.73 90.92
N VAL A 287 -22.17 -52.38 89.92
CA VAL A 287 -21.40 -53.63 90.14
C VAL A 287 -20.36 -53.48 91.27
N LEU A 288 -19.68 -52.32 91.35
CA LEU A 288 -18.74 -52.01 92.43
C LEU A 288 -19.41 -51.84 93.79
N GLU A 289 -20.58 -51.20 93.83
CA GLU A 289 -21.37 -51.02 95.05
C GLU A 289 -21.95 -52.37 95.53
N TYR A 290 -22.42 -53.23 94.63
CA TYR A 290 -22.85 -54.59 94.94
C TYR A 290 -21.69 -55.45 95.50
N VAL A 291 -20.50 -55.34 94.89
CA VAL A 291 -19.29 -56.03 95.39
C VAL A 291 -18.91 -55.53 96.78
N ASN A 292 -18.96 -54.22 97.01
CA ASN A 292 -18.69 -53.63 98.33
C ASN A 292 -19.74 -54.03 99.37
N GLN A 293 -21.04 -54.00 99.04
CA GLN A 293 -22.12 -54.47 99.91
C GLN A 293 -21.98 -55.97 100.23
N LYS A 294 -21.53 -56.78 99.27
CA LYS A 294 -21.27 -58.21 99.50
C LYS A 294 -20.05 -58.43 100.39
N ALA A 295 -19.01 -57.60 100.26
CA ALA A 295 -17.84 -57.61 101.13
C ALA A 295 -18.20 -57.21 102.57
N THR A 296 -19.00 -56.16 102.77
CA THR A 296 -19.46 -55.75 104.11
C THR A 296 -20.38 -56.80 104.74
N ALA A 297 -21.28 -57.42 103.96
CA ALA A 297 -22.10 -58.54 104.44
C ALA A 297 -21.25 -59.73 104.89
N HIS A 298 -20.15 -60.02 104.19
CA HIS A 298 -19.20 -61.06 104.60
C HIS A 298 -18.48 -60.71 105.90
N GLN A 299 -18.10 -59.44 106.06
CA GLN A 299 -17.46 -58.92 107.27
C GLN A 299 -18.41 -59.00 108.47
N LEU A 300 -19.66 -58.55 108.32
CA LEU A 300 -20.69 -58.63 109.34
C LEU A 300 -21.02 -60.08 109.73
N LYS A 301 -21.09 -61.01 108.77
CA LYS A 301 -21.23 -62.45 109.08
C LYS A 301 -20.07 -62.98 109.92
N LYS A 302 -18.85 -62.54 109.64
CA LYS A 302 -17.66 -62.91 110.43
C LYS A 302 -17.72 -62.33 111.83
N GLU A 303 -18.21 -61.11 111.99
CA GLU A 303 -18.45 -60.48 113.29
C GLU A 303 -19.57 -61.18 114.06
N LEU A 304 -20.67 -61.56 113.40
CA LEU A 304 -21.78 -62.31 113.99
C LEU A 304 -21.30 -63.68 114.50
N ALA A 305 -20.53 -64.42 113.71
CA ALA A 305 -19.91 -65.67 114.15
C ALA A 305 -18.91 -65.48 115.31
N ASN A 306 -18.22 -64.34 115.36
CA ASN A 306 -17.37 -63.99 116.50
C ASN A 306 -18.20 -63.65 117.75
N PHE A 307 -19.34 -62.96 117.60
CA PHE A 307 -20.26 -62.70 118.70
C PHE A 307 -20.96 -63.97 119.18
N GLU A 308 -21.36 -64.87 118.28
CA GLU A 308 -21.85 -66.20 118.63
C GLU A 308 -20.81 -66.99 119.43
N ARG A 309 -19.54 -66.99 119.00
CA ARG A 309 -18.44 -67.56 119.82
C ARG A 309 -18.27 -66.89 121.17
N LYS A 310 -18.41 -65.56 121.26
CA LYS A 310 -18.32 -64.83 122.54
C LYS A 310 -19.50 -65.16 123.45
N VAL A 311 -20.70 -65.33 122.91
CA VAL A 311 -21.90 -65.79 123.64
C VAL A 311 -21.71 -67.23 124.09
N GLU A 312 -21.15 -68.10 123.25
CA GLU A 312 -20.84 -69.49 123.58
C GLU A 312 -19.77 -69.59 124.68
N ILE A 313 -18.73 -68.74 124.64
CA ILE A 313 -17.73 -68.61 125.72
C ILE A 313 -18.38 -68.09 127.01
N ALA A 314 -19.27 -67.08 126.92
CA ALA A 314 -20.01 -66.55 128.06
C ALA A 314 -20.93 -67.61 128.70
N GLU A 315 -21.63 -68.41 127.89
CA GLU A 315 -22.45 -69.53 128.32
C GLU A 315 -21.62 -70.67 128.93
N MET A 316 -20.42 -70.95 128.40
CA MET A 316 -19.47 -71.93 128.94
C MET A 316 -18.84 -71.48 130.27
N THR A 317 -18.59 -70.19 130.48
CA THR A 317 -18.23 -69.64 131.81
C THR A 317 -19.40 -69.71 132.80
N ARG A 318 -20.65 -69.52 132.34
CA ARG A 318 -21.84 -69.66 133.18
C ARG A 318 -22.07 -71.12 133.61
N ARG A 319 -21.67 -72.09 132.78
CA ARG A 319 -21.73 -73.53 133.08
C ARG A 319 -20.60 -74.04 134.00
N ARG A 320 -19.50 -73.30 134.17
CA ARG A 320 -18.38 -73.67 135.07
C ARG A 320 -18.36 -72.97 136.44
N GLY A 321 -19.29 -72.04 136.71
CA GLY A 321 -19.38 -71.31 137.98
C GLY A 321 -20.49 -71.74 138.96
N ALA A 322 -21.36 -72.69 138.60
CA ALA A 322 -22.55 -73.04 139.40
C ALA A 322 -22.39 -74.30 140.27
N GLY A 323 -21.21 -74.50 140.87
CA GLY A 323 -20.87 -75.69 141.65
C GLY A 323 -19.82 -75.46 142.72
N ALA A 324 -19.92 -74.40 143.53
CA ALA A 324 -19.15 -74.27 144.77
C ALA A 324 -19.81 -73.33 145.79
N THR A 325 -20.03 -73.89 146.98
CA THR A 325 -20.07 -73.24 148.31
C THR A 325 -21.32 -72.47 148.77
N ARG A 326 -22.11 -73.25 149.53
CA ARG A 326 -22.93 -72.90 150.70
C ARG A 326 -22.00 -72.81 151.92
N ALA A 327 -21.88 -71.67 152.63
CA ALA A 327 -21.62 -71.58 154.09
C ALA A 327 -21.33 -70.14 154.58
N THR A 328 -21.92 -69.81 155.74
CA THR A 328 -21.67 -68.67 156.67
C THR A 328 -22.19 -67.29 156.23
N SER A 329 -22.58 -66.37 157.11
CA SER A 329 -23.50 -66.34 158.27
C SER A 329 -23.58 -64.86 158.69
N SER A 330 -24.77 -64.40 159.10
CA SER A 330 -25.00 -63.34 160.09
C SER A 330 -24.53 -61.90 159.81
N GLY A 331 -25.52 -61.02 159.60
CA GLY A 331 -25.75 -59.68 160.19
C GLY A 331 -24.60 -58.74 160.56
N ASP A 332 -24.70 -57.46 160.17
CA ASP A 332 -25.22 -56.39 161.06
C ASP A 332 -25.35 -55.03 160.31
N LYS A 333 -26.26 -54.18 160.80
CA LYS A 333 -26.55 -52.72 160.65
C LYS A 333 -25.66 -51.88 159.68
N GLY A 334 -26.11 -50.86 158.95
CA GLY A 334 -27.19 -49.88 159.14
C GLY A 334 -26.65 -48.45 158.81
N TRP A 335 -27.51 -47.60 158.23
CA TRP A 335 -27.44 -46.12 158.14
C TRP A 335 -26.34 -45.43 157.29
N ARG A 336 -26.71 -44.96 156.08
CA ARG A 336 -27.01 -43.55 155.76
C ARG A 336 -27.70 -43.42 154.40
#